data_AF-A0A0E3QEC2-F1
#
_entry.id   AF-A0A0E3QEC2-F1
#
_cell.length_a   1.000
_cell.length_b   1.000
_cell.length_c   1.000
_cell.angle_alpha   90.00
_cell.angle_beta   90.00
_cell.angle_gamma   90.00
#
_symmetry.space_group_name_H-M   'P 1'
#
loop_
_entity.id
_entity.type
_entity.pdbx_description
1 polymer ?
#
loop_
_entity_poly.entity_id
_entity_poly.type
_entity_poly.pdbx_seq_one_letter_code
_entity_poly.pdbx_strand_id
1 'polypeptide(L)'
;MRKRGHHTPYYTINGIIQRGLPVLIITCVMGILVGQLLNSREKSLISMPAILILIPSLIKIGGDTGSMLGARLSSAFHMGLGDNLRSNPVVHNSVIAAAIVGFVSSISVSILVYLASSFLGFGMPYLTLLEISLIAVIIELAVVYSATVAIAFISHRFGIDPDDTVIPFIASLGDLVGVTGIFIALYFLKIL
;
A
#
# COMPACT_ATOMS: atom_id res chain seq x y z
N MET A 1 -7.83 43.34 22.23
CA MET A 1 -6.60 42.50 22.24
C MET A 1 -6.57 41.66 20.97
N ARG A 2 -5.63 41.95 20.07
CA ARG A 2 -5.50 41.33 18.75
C ARG A 2 -4.87 39.94 18.93
N LYS A 3 -5.63 38.85 18.70
CA LYS A 3 -5.08 37.48 18.68
C LYS A 3 -4.03 37.42 17.57
N ARG A 4 -2.75 37.56 17.93
CA ARG A 4 -1.64 37.21 17.04
C ARG A 4 -1.78 35.71 16.80
N GLY A 5 -2.18 35.33 15.59
CA GLY A 5 -2.26 33.94 15.19
C GLY A 5 -0.86 33.35 15.28
N HIS A 6 -0.62 32.52 16.30
CA HIS A 6 0.46 31.56 16.28
C HIS A 6 0.09 30.54 15.19
N HIS A 7 0.36 30.87 13.93
CA HIS A 7 0.49 29.85 12.92
C HIS A 7 1.70 29.03 13.34
N THR A 8 1.46 27.79 13.77
CA THR A 8 2.56 26.85 14.00
C THR A 8 3.36 26.80 12.69
N PRO A 9 4.71 26.85 12.75
CA PRO A 9 5.55 26.90 11.54
C PRO A 9 5.31 25.72 10.59
N TYR A 10 4.67 24.67 11.11
CA TYR A 10 4.17 23.48 10.43
C TYR A 10 3.20 23.78 9.26
N TYR A 11 2.17 24.61 9.46
CA TYR A 11 1.13 24.87 8.43
C TYR A 11 1.46 26.08 7.54
N THR A 12 2.74 26.32 7.28
CA THR A 12 3.20 27.36 6.34
C THR A 12 3.61 26.71 5.02
N ILE A 13 3.51 27.45 3.90
CA ILE A 13 3.94 26.96 2.58
C ILE A 13 5.38 26.43 2.65
N ASN A 14 6.28 27.19 3.27
CA ASN A 14 7.67 26.79 3.43
C ASN A 14 7.82 25.55 4.32
N GLY A 15 7.06 25.44 5.41
CA GLY A 15 7.06 24.28 6.29
C GLY A 15 6.62 22.99 5.60
N ILE A 16 5.54 23.07 4.81
CA ILE A 16 5.01 21.94 4.03
C ILE A 16 6.02 21.52 2.96
N ILE A 17 6.58 22.46 2.19
CA ILE A 17 7.55 22.14 1.13
C ILE A 17 8.81 21.50 1.73
N GLN A 18 9.37 22.07 2.80
CA GLN A 18 10.62 21.56 3.40
C GLN A 18 10.47 20.14 3.97
N ARG A 19 9.27 19.77 4.45
CA ARG A 19 9.00 18.44 5.01
C ARG A 19 8.55 17.44 3.95
N GLY A 20 7.67 17.86 3.04
CA GLY A 20 7.10 17.01 2.01
C GLY A 20 8.07 16.72 0.86
N LEU A 21 8.90 17.68 0.46
CA LEU A 21 9.79 17.53 -0.70
C LEU A 21 10.82 16.40 -0.54
N PRO A 22 11.52 16.23 0.61
CA PRO A 22 12.41 15.09 0.81
C PRO A 22 11.69 13.74 0.71
N VAL A 23 10.51 13.64 1.33
CA VAL A 23 9.68 12.42 1.27
C VAL A 23 9.26 12.13 -0.17
N LEU A 24 8.82 13.17 -0.90
CA LEU A 24 8.41 13.05 -2.30
C LEU A 24 9.56 12.61 -3.20
N ILE A 25 10.78 13.12 -2.99
CA ILE A 25 11.95 12.69 -3.76
C ILE A 25 12.20 11.18 -3.55
N ILE A 26 12.10 10.70 -2.30
CA ILE A 26 12.26 9.28 -1.98
C ILE A 26 11.18 8.44 -2.65
N THR A 27 9.91 8.87 -2.59
CA THR A 27 8.81 8.13 -3.24
C THR A 27 8.92 8.15 -4.76
N CYS A 28 9.42 9.24 -5.37
CA CYS A 28 9.72 9.28 -6.80
C CYS A 28 10.79 8.27 -7.20
N VAL A 29 11.89 8.16 -6.43
CA VAL A 29 12.94 7.17 -6.68
C VAL A 29 12.37 5.75 -6.58
N MET A 30 11.57 5.46 -5.55
CA MET A 30 10.88 4.18 -5.43
C MET A 30 9.97 3.92 -6.64
N GLY A 31 9.16 4.90 -7.05
CA GLY A 31 8.28 4.77 -8.22
C GLY A 31 9.05 4.47 -9.51
N ILE A 32 10.23 5.06 -9.71
CA ILE A 32 11.10 4.73 -10.85
C ILE A 32 11.55 3.27 -10.77
N LEU A 33 11.94 2.76 -9.60
CA LEU A 33 12.33 1.37 -9.43
C LEU A 33 11.18 0.41 -9.75
N VAL A 34 9.96 0.71 -9.29
CA VAL A 34 8.75 -0.07 -9.61
C VAL A 34 8.47 -0.06 -11.11
N GLY A 35 8.58 1.11 -11.76
CA GLY A 35 8.46 1.24 -13.21
C GLY A 35 9.50 0.43 -13.98
N GLN A 36 10.75 0.41 -13.52
CA GLN A 36 11.81 -0.40 -14.12
C GLN A 36 11.56 -1.90 -13.95
N LEU A 37 11.01 -2.34 -12.81
CA LEU A 37 10.59 -3.73 -12.62
C LEU A 37 9.51 -4.12 -13.63
N LEU A 38 8.47 -3.29 -13.79
CA LEU A 38 7.43 -3.53 -14.81
C LEU A 38 8.02 -3.57 -16.22
N ASN A 39 8.91 -2.62 -16.54
CA ASN A 39 9.58 -2.53 -17.84
C ASN A 39 10.43 -3.78 -18.15
N SER A 40 11.05 -4.38 -17.13
CA SER A 40 11.88 -5.60 -17.32
C SER A 40 11.11 -6.79 -17.89
N ARG A 41 9.78 -6.83 -17.71
CA ARG A 41 8.87 -7.89 -18.19
C ARG A 41 7.83 -7.35 -19.19
N GLU A 42 8.08 -6.18 -19.80
CA GLU A 42 7.15 -5.50 -20.69
C GLU A 42 6.58 -6.42 -21.79
N LYS A 43 7.46 -7.15 -22.51
CA LYS A 43 7.04 -8.04 -23.61
C LYS A 43 6.06 -9.12 -23.16
N SER A 44 6.30 -9.71 -21.98
CA SER A 44 5.40 -10.71 -21.40
C SER A 44 4.07 -10.06 -20.98
N LEU A 45 4.11 -8.89 -20.35
CA LEU A 45 2.90 -8.19 -19.92
C LEU A 45 2.00 -7.75 -21.08
N ILE A 46 2.58 -7.26 -22.18
CA ILE A 46 1.83 -6.88 -23.39
C ILE A 46 1.07 -8.08 -23.99
N SER A 47 1.63 -9.29 -23.88
CA SER A 47 0.96 -10.51 -24.34
C SER A 47 -0.22 -10.95 -23.45
N MET A 48 -0.39 -10.32 -22.27
CA MET A 48 -1.39 -10.70 -21.26
C MET A 48 -2.23 -9.49 -20.80
N PRO A 49 -3.15 -8.97 -21.64
CA PRO A 49 -3.89 -7.74 -21.35
C PRO A 49 -4.70 -7.79 -20.04
N ALA A 50 -5.22 -8.96 -19.66
CA ALA A 50 -5.94 -9.12 -18.40
C ALA A 50 -5.06 -8.82 -17.16
N ILE A 51 -3.78 -9.21 -17.20
CA ILE A 51 -2.82 -8.91 -16.13
C ILE A 51 -2.46 -7.42 -16.11
N LEU A 52 -2.34 -6.78 -17.27
CA LEU A 52 -2.10 -5.33 -17.35
C LEU A 52 -3.21 -4.52 -16.69
N ILE A 53 -4.47 -4.97 -16.77
CA ILE A 53 -5.60 -4.35 -16.07
C ILE A 53 -5.54 -4.67 -14.57
N LEU A 54 -5.12 -5.88 -14.19
CA LEU A 54 -5.03 -6.32 -12.81
C LEU A 54 -3.98 -5.54 -11.99
N ILE A 55 -2.80 -5.33 -12.57
CA ILE A 55 -1.62 -4.74 -11.91
C ILE A 55 -1.96 -3.45 -11.13
N PRO A 56 -2.48 -2.38 -11.76
CA PRO A 56 -2.71 -1.12 -11.05
C PRO A 56 -3.80 -1.25 -9.98
N SER A 57 -4.82 -2.07 -10.19
CA SER A 57 -5.88 -2.28 -9.20
C SER A 57 -5.38 -3.05 -7.98
N LEU A 58 -4.55 -4.06 -8.19
CA LEU A 58 -4.04 -4.92 -7.11
C LEU A 58 -2.98 -4.20 -6.28
N ILE A 59 -2.01 -3.54 -6.91
CA ILE A 59 -1.01 -2.70 -6.23
C ILE A 59 -1.65 -1.67 -5.31
N LYS A 60 -2.73 -1.05 -5.79
CA LYS A 60 -3.44 -0.02 -5.03
C LYS A 60 -4.00 -0.56 -3.71
N ILE A 61 -4.42 -1.82 -3.65
CA ILE A 61 -4.96 -2.43 -2.44
C ILE A 61 -3.94 -2.35 -1.32
N GLY A 62 -2.70 -2.81 -1.54
CA GLY A 62 -1.66 -2.82 -0.51
C GLY A 62 -1.33 -1.43 0.03
N GLY A 63 -1.21 -0.43 -0.85
CA GLY A 63 -0.97 0.96 -0.45
C GLY A 63 -2.13 1.56 0.35
N ASP A 64 -3.37 1.35 -0.09
CA ASP A 64 -4.57 1.90 0.54
C ASP A 64 -4.85 1.23 1.90
N THR A 65 -4.74 -0.09 2.00
CA THR A 65 -4.97 -0.82 3.25
C THR A 65 -3.84 -0.62 4.25
N GLY A 66 -2.59 -0.53 3.77
CA GLY A 66 -1.44 -0.16 4.59
C GLY A 66 -1.58 1.26 5.15
N SER A 67 -2.03 2.22 4.34
CA SER A 67 -2.27 3.60 4.79
C SER A 67 -3.45 3.68 5.76
N MET A 68 -4.53 2.93 5.51
CA MET A 68 -5.67 2.79 6.43
C MET A 68 -5.21 2.27 7.79
N LEU A 69 -4.39 1.21 7.82
CA LEU A 69 -3.80 0.68 9.04
C LEU A 69 -2.93 1.73 9.75
N GLY A 70 -2.10 2.45 9.00
CA GLY A 70 -1.22 3.51 9.51
C GLY A 70 -2.02 4.62 10.19
N ALA A 71 -3.05 5.14 9.54
CA ALA A 71 -3.91 6.21 10.07
C ALA A 71 -4.66 5.77 11.35
N ARG A 72 -5.13 4.52 11.39
CA ARG A 72 -5.76 3.96 12.61
C ARG A 72 -4.78 3.89 13.77
N LEU A 73 -3.56 3.43 13.53
CA LEU A 73 -2.52 3.36 14.55
C LEU A 73 -2.10 4.76 15.00
N SER A 74 -1.90 5.68 14.06
CA SER A 74 -1.60 7.09 14.34
C SER A 74 -2.64 7.72 15.26
N SER A 75 -3.93 7.53 14.94
CA SER A 75 -5.04 8.02 15.77
C SER A 75 -5.03 7.39 17.16
N ALA A 76 -4.77 6.08 17.25
CA ALA A 76 -4.69 5.37 18.53
C ALA A 76 -3.53 5.89 19.40
N PHE A 77 -2.36 6.14 18.81
CA PHE A 77 -1.20 6.70 19.50
C PHE A 77 -1.47 8.12 20.02
N HIS A 78 -2.11 8.97 19.22
CA HIS A 78 -2.51 10.32 19.65
C HIS A 78 -3.53 10.33 20.79
N MET A 79 -4.39 9.30 20.87
CA MET A 79 -5.33 9.11 21.97
C MET A 79 -4.71 8.47 23.22
N GLY A 80 -3.41 8.13 23.21
CA GLY A 80 -2.74 7.42 24.30
C GLY A 80 -3.19 5.96 24.44
N LEU A 81 -3.82 5.40 23.40
CA LEU A 81 -4.31 4.02 23.38
C LEU A 81 -3.26 3.05 22.84
N GLY A 82 -1.96 3.36 22.88
CA GLY A 82 -0.93 2.69 22.08
C GLY A 82 0.33 2.21 22.81
N ASP A 83 0.36 2.25 24.14
CA ASP A 83 1.58 2.06 24.95
C ASP A 83 2.31 0.72 24.74
N ASN A 84 1.62 -0.35 24.34
CA ASN A 84 2.21 -1.69 24.16
C ASN A 84 1.89 -2.30 22.79
N LEU A 85 2.90 -2.48 21.92
CA LEU A 85 2.70 -2.95 20.54
C LEU A 85 2.12 -4.38 20.43
N ARG A 86 2.57 -5.29 21.29
CA ARG A 86 2.26 -6.73 21.16
C ARG A 86 0.93 -7.17 21.76
N SER A 87 0.49 -6.51 22.84
CA SER A 87 -0.68 -6.95 23.62
C SER A 87 -1.87 -6.01 23.47
N ASN A 88 -1.78 -5.01 22.60
CA ASN A 88 -2.81 -4.01 22.48
C ASN A 88 -3.91 -4.44 21.51
N PRO A 89 -5.16 -4.56 21.98
CA PRO A 89 -6.27 -4.98 21.15
C PRO A 89 -6.52 -4.02 19.99
N VAL A 90 -6.18 -2.74 20.10
CA VAL A 90 -6.34 -1.75 19.03
C VAL A 90 -5.43 -2.05 17.84
N VAL A 91 -4.17 -2.44 18.10
CA VAL A 91 -3.20 -2.82 17.06
C VAL A 91 -3.67 -4.09 16.38
N HIS A 92 -3.96 -5.13 17.16
CA HIS A 92 -4.39 -6.43 16.64
C HIS A 92 -5.68 -6.32 15.81
N ASN A 93 -6.70 -5.66 16.35
CA ASN A 93 -7.98 -5.49 15.64
C ASN A 93 -7.83 -4.64 14.39
N SER A 94 -6.94 -3.65 14.38
CA SER A 94 -6.68 -2.84 13.19
C SER A 94 -5.96 -3.63 12.10
N VAL A 95 -5.00 -4.47 12.46
CA VAL A 95 -4.30 -5.38 11.52
C VAL A 95 -5.30 -6.38 10.93
N ILE A 96 -6.12 -7.02 11.76
CA ILE A 96 -7.15 -7.96 11.29
C ILE A 96 -8.16 -7.27 10.38
N ALA A 97 -8.65 -6.08 10.75
CA ALA A 97 -9.58 -5.34 9.92
C ALA A 97 -8.98 -4.99 8.56
N ALA A 98 -7.73 -4.49 8.54
CA ALA A 98 -7.02 -4.21 7.29
C ALA A 98 -6.80 -5.48 6.47
N ALA A 99 -6.57 -6.64 7.10
CA ALA A 99 -6.38 -7.91 6.40
C ALA A 99 -7.68 -8.35 5.72
N ILE A 100 -8.80 -8.31 6.44
CA ILE A 100 -10.13 -8.62 5.91
C ILE A 100 -10.46 -7.70 4.72
N VAL A 101 -10.23 -6.39 4.87
CA VAL A 101 -10.47 -5.42 3.79
C VAL A 101 -9.59 -5.71 2.58
N GLY A 102 -8.31 -6.07 2.79
CA GLY A 102 -7.39 -6.45 1.72
C GLY A 102 -7.85 -7.69 0.96
N PHE A 103 -8.21 -8.77 1.66
CA PHE A 103 -8.71 -10.00 1.05
C PHE A 103 -10.03 -9.80 0.30
N VAL A 104 -10.98 -9.08 0.90
CA VAL A 104 -12.26 -8.79 0.24
C VAL A 104 -12.04 -7.95 -1.03
N SER A 105 -11.13 -6.97 -0.95
CA SER A 105 -10.76 -6.13 -2.10
C SER A 105 -10.09 -6.94 -3.20
N SER A 106 -9.18 -7.87 -2.88
CA SER A 106 -8.47 -8.68 -3.88
C SER A 106 -9.42 -9.63 -4.63
N ILE A 107 -10.37 -10.24 -3.92
CA ILE A 107 -11.44 -11.05 -4.52
C ILE A 107 -12.31 -10.18 -5.42
N SER A 108 -12.71 -9.00 -4.94
CA SER A 108 -13.55 -8.07 -5.71
C SER A 108 -12.85 -7.63 -7.00
N VAL A 109 -11.56 -7.27 -6.92
CA VAL A 109 -10.74 -6.91 -8.08
C VAL A 109 -10.63 -8.07 -9.06
N SER A 110 -10.41 -9.30 -8.58
CA SER A 110 -10.34 -10.49 -9.44
C SER A 110 -11.62 -10.70 -10.26
N ILE A 111 -12.78 -10.53 -9.62
CA ILE A 111 -14.09 -10.63 -10.28
C ILE A 111 -14.24 -9.51 -11.32
N LEU A 112 -13.94 -8.26 -10.96
CA LEU A 112 -14.09 -7.11 -11.87
C LEU A 112 -13.16 -7.23 -13.08
N VAL A 113 -11.91 -7.65 -12.89
CA VAL A 113 -10.96 -7.85 -13.99
C VAL A 113 -11.37 -9.03 -14.88
N TYR A 114 -11.91 -10.11 -14.29
CA TYR A 114 -12.48 -11.21 -15.06
C TYR A 114 -13.64 -10.74 -15.94
N LEU A 115 -14.58 -9.96 -15.40
CA LEU A 115 -15.71 -9.41 -16.16
C LEU A 115 -15.22 -8.47 -17.26
N ALA A 116 -14.28 -7.57 -16.95
CA ALA A 116 -13.72 -6.62 -17.91
C ALA A 116 -12.97 -7.32 -19.05
N SER A 117 -12.10 -8.28 -18.73
CA SER A 117 -11.33 -9.04 -19.73
C SER A 117 -12.23 -9.92 -20.61
N SER A 118 -13.30 -10.48 -20.05
CA SER A 118 -14.31 -11.23 -20.80
C SER A 118 -15.08 -10.32 -21.76
N PHE A 119 -15.47 -9.12 -21.32
CA PHE A 119 -16.17 -8.14 -22.15
C PHE A 119 -15.31 -7.62 -23.32
N LEU A 120 -13.99 -7.45 -23.09
CA LEU A 120 -13.06 -6.92 -24.08
C LEU A 120 -12.47 -8.00 -25.03
N GLY A 121 -12.79 -9.28 -24.82
CA GLY A 121 -12.47 -10.36 -25.76
C GLY A 121 -11.08 -11.00 -25.61
N PHE A 122 -10.34 -10.69 -24.54
CA PHE A 122 -9.02 -11.27 -24.23
C PHE A 122 -9.04 -12.02 -22.88
N GLY A 123 -10.13 -12.75 -22.64
CA GLY A 123 -10.46 -13.37 -21.36
C GLY A 123 -9.33 -14.24 -20.79
N MET A 124 -9.10 -14.09 -19.49
CA MET A 124 -8.26 -14.97 -18.67
C MET A 124 -9.17 -15.73 -17.69
N PRO A 125 -8.88 -17.00 -17.36
CA PRO A 125 -9.69 -17.74 -16.40
C PRO A 125 -9.77 -17.00 -15.06
N TYR A 126 -10.99 -16.90 -14.51
CA TYR A 126 -11.22 -16.27 -13.21
C TYR A 126 -10.32 -16.87 -12.12
N LEU A 127 -10.15 -18.19 -12.11
CA LEU A 127 -9.33 -18.89 -11.11
C LEU A 127 -7.88 -18.41 -11.13
N THR A 128 -7.30 -18.19 -12.31
CA THR A 128 -5.94 -17.66 -12.46
C THR A 128 -5.82 -16.25 -11.91
N LEU A 129 -6.78 -15.36 -12.23
CA LEU A 129 -6.79 -13.99 -11.70
C LEU A 129 -6.95 -13.96 -10.17
N LEU A 130 -7.78 -14.86 -9.63
CA LEU A 130 -7.97 -15.01 -8.21
C LEU A 130 -6.70 -15.51 -7.51
N GLU A 131 -6.04 -16.53 -8.04
CA GLU A 131 -4.79 -17.07 -7.49
C GLU A 131 -3.68 -16.01 -7.47
N ILE A 132 -3.52 -15.25 -8.56
CA ILE A 132 -2.56 -14.14 -8.62
C ILE A 132 -2.86 -13.11 -7.53
N SER A 133 -4.12 -12.70 -7.40
CA SER A 133 -4.55 -11.69 -6.44
C SER A 133 -4.41 -12.14 -5.00
N LEU A 134 -4.69 -13.42 -4.70
CA LEU A 134 -4.53 -13.98 -3.37
C LEU A 134 -3.06 -14.14 -2.97
N ILE A 135 -2.20 -14.59 -3.87
CA ILE A 135 -0.76 -14.70 -3.59
C ILE A 135 -0.17 -13.30 -3.34
N ALA A 136 -0.50 -12.33 -4.21
CA ALA A 136 -0.01 -10.96 -4.06
C ALA A 136 -0.47 -10.33 -2.74
N VAL A 137 -1.76 -10.43 -2.38
CA VAL A 137 -2.28 -9.82 -1.16
C VAL A 137 -1.70 -10.47 0.11
N ILE A 138 -1.36 -11.76 0.08
CA ILE A 138 -0.67 -12.43 1.20
C ILE A 138 0.73 -11.86 1.39
N ILE A 139 1.46 -11.62 0.29
CA ILE A 139 2.80 -11.02 0.33
C ILE A 139 2.72 -9.58 0.84
N GLU A 140 1.75 -8.79 0.35
CA GLU A 140 1.49 -7.44 0.84
C GLU A 140 1.15 -7.42 2.33
N LEU A 141 0.25 -8.31 2.78
CA LEU A 141 -0.11 -8.45 4.19
C LEU A 141 1.13 -8.72 5.07
N ALA A 142 2.05 -9.56 4.59
CA ALA A 142 3.25 -9.89 5.33
C ALA A 142 4.21 -8.70 5.41
N VAL A 143 4.47 -8.02 4.29
CA VAL A 143 5.54 -7.01 4.20
C VAL A 143 5.03 -5.61 4.51
N VAL A 144 3.97 -5.16 3.86
CA VAL A 144 3.46 -3.79 3.98
C VAL A 144 2.88 -3.58 5.37
N TYR A 145 2.08 -4.51 5.89
CA TYR A 145 1.41 -4.27 7.17
C TYR A 145 2.38 -4.37 8.34
N SER A 146 3.37 -5.27 8.27
CA SER A 146 4.44 -5.32 9.27
C SER A 146 5.27 -4.02 9.25
N ALA A 147 5.59 -3.49 8.07
CA ALA A 147 6.23 -2.19 7.91
C ALA A 147 5.35 -1.06 8.48
N THR A 148 4.06 -1.03 8.19
CA THR A 148 3.14 -0.01 8.72
C THR A 148 3.14 0.00 10.24
N VAL A 149 3.00 -1.18 10.88
CA VAL A 149 3.00 -1.29 12.34
C VAL A 149 4.33 -0.84 12.93
N ALA A 150 5.45 -1.25 12.32
CA ALA A 150 6.78 -0.87 12.76
C ALA A 150 7.03 0.64 12.64
N ILE A 151 6.76 1.23 11.48
CA ILE A 151 7.00 2.65 11.22
C ILE A 151 6.08 3.50 12.09
N ALA A 152 4.78 3.16 12.22
CA ALA A 152 3.87 3.92 13.07
C ALA A 152 4.35 3.96 14.53
N PHE A 153 4.86 2.84 15.05
CA PHE A 153 5.40 2.79 16.41
C PHE A 153 6.72 3.54 16.57
N ILE A 154 7.62 3.42 15.59
CA ILE A 154 8.90 4.16 15.56
C ILE A 154 8.62 5.66 15.52
N SER A 155 7.77 6.13 14.61
CA SER A 155 7.39 7.54 14.50
C SER A 155 6.82 8.06 15.82
N HIS A 156 5.89 7.32 16.44
CA HIS A 156 5.36 7.68 17.75
C HIS A 156 6.46 7.79 18.83
N ARG A 157 7.39 6.83 18.90
CA ARG A 157 8.48 6.84 19.88
C ARG A 157 9.47 8.00 19.70
N PHE A 158 9.67 8.45 18.47
CA PHE A 158 10.53 9.60 18.16
C PHE A 158 9.80 10.95 18.16
N GLY A 159 8.49 10.98 18.48
CA GLY A 159 7.69 12.20 18.46
C GLY A 159 7.47 12.77 17.05
N ILE A 160 7.62 11.93 16.02
CA ILE A 160 7.35 12.26 14.63
C ILE A 160 5.89 11.88 14.36
N ASP A 161 5.15 12.76 13.68
CA ASP A 161 3.78 12.45 13.28
C ASP A 161 3.80 11.26 12.29
N PRO A 162 3.17 10.12 12.64
CA PRO A 162 3.06 9.00 11.72
C PRO A 162 2.39 9.40 10.41
N ASP A 163 1.50 10.41 10.39
CA ASP A 163 0.76 10.80 9.19
C ASP A 163 1.68 11.47 8.13
N ASP A 164 2.75 12.16 8.57
CA ASP A 164 3.72 12.82 7.70
C ASP A 164 4.73 11.86 7.05
N THR A 165 4.87 10.65 7.61
CA THR A 165 5.97 9.74 7.27
C THR A 165 5.49 8.37 6.83
N VAL A 166 4.51 7.80 7.54
CA VAL A 166 3.99 6.45 7.28
C VAL A 166 3.26 6.42 5.96
N ILE A 167 2.33 7.35 5.69
CA ILE A 167 1.42 7.24 4.54
C ILE A 167 2.18 7.26 3.20
N PRO A 168 3.03 8.26 2.90
CA PRO A 168 3.72 8.30 1.60
C PRO A 168 4.69 7.12 1.43
N PHE A 169 5.37 6.72 2.50
CA PHE A 169 6.32 5.62 2.46
C PHE A 169 5.63 4.28 2.27
N ILE A 170 4.52 4.03 2.97
CA ILE A 170 3.74 2.80 2.87
C ILE A 170 3.07 2.68 1.51
N ALA A 171 2.59 3.78 0.92
CA ALA A 171 2.08 3.76 -0.45
C ALA A 171 3.16 3.30 -1.44
N SER A 172 4.34 3.94 -1.44
CA SER A 172 5.44 3.55 -2.35
C SER A 172 6.02 2.17 -2.06
N LEU A 173 6.05 1.75 -0.80
CA LEU A 173 6.43 0.38 -0.44
C LEU A 173 5.37 -0.62 -0.93
N GLY A 174 4.09 -0.28 -0.82
CA GLY A 174 2.97 -1.03 -1.37
C GLY A 174 3.10 -1.21 -2.88
N ASP A 175 3.49 -0.17 -3.62
CA ASP A 175 3.74 -0.27 -5.07
C ASP A 175 4.84 -1.29 -5.39
N LEU A 176 5.96 -1.21 -4.67
CA LEU A 176 7.10 -2.11 -4.88
C LEU A 176 6.76 -3.56 -4.52
N VAL A 177 6.15 -3.76 -3.36
CA VAL A 177 5.77 -5.10 -2.88
C VAL A 177 4.66 -5.68 -3.75
N GLY A 178 3.68 -4.87 -4.18
CA GLY A 178 2.58 -5.28 -5.04
C GLY A 178 3.08 -5.76 -6.40
N VAL A 179 3.93 -4.99 -7.09
CA VAL A 179 4.53 -5.44 -8.37
C VAL A 179 5.34 -6.71 -8.17
N THR A 180 6.16 -6.76 -7.12
CA THR A 180 7.01 -7.93 -6.84
C THR A 180 6.15 -9.16 -6.52
N GLY A 181 5.10 -9.00 -5.73
CA GLY A 181 4.17 -10.04 -5.35
C GLY A 181 3.40 -10.60 -6.54
N ILE A 182 2.99 -9.73 -7.47
CA ILE A 182 2.38 -10.17 -8.74
C ILE A 182 3.37 -11.00 -9.54
N PHE A 183 4.61 -10.55 -9.72
CA PHE A 183 5.62 -11.32 -10.46
C PHE A 183 5.97 -12.65 -9.81
N ILE A 184 6.04 -12.70 -8.47
CA ILE A 184 6.20 -13.95 -7.73
C ILE A 184 5.02 -14.88 -8.02
N ALA A 185 3.79 -14.36 -7.99
CA ALA A 185 2.60 -15.15 -8.29
C ALA A 185 2.62 -15.70 -9.73
N LEU A 186 2.97 -14.87 -10.72
CA LEU A 186 3.08 -15.29 -12.13
C LEU A 186 4.13 -16.38 -12.31
N TYR A 187 5.29 -16.25 -11.68
CA TYR A 187 6.34 -17.27 -11.70
C TYR A 187 5.88 -18.57 -11.02
N PHE A 188 5.24 -18.47 -9.86
CA PHE A 188 4.75 -19.63 -9.10
C PHE A 188 3.69 -20.42 -9.88
N LEU A 189 2.79 -19.71 -10.57
CA LEU A 189 1.76 -20.30 -11.43
C LEU A 189 2.28 -20.74 -12.81
N LYS A 190 3.59 -20.60 -13.09
CA LYS A 190 4.24 -20.95 -14.37
C LYS A 190 3.64 -20.22 -15.57
N ILE A 191 3.22 -18.98 -15.34
CA ILE A 191 2.67 -18.08 -16.35
C ILE A 191 3.80 -17.23 -16.98
N LEU A 192 4.86 -16.97 -16.19
CA LEU A 192 6.09 -16.29 -16.60
C LEU A 192 7.28 -17.25 -16.64
#